data_AF-A0A6A5UYE0-F1
#
_entry.id   AF-A0A6A5UYE0-F1
#
_cell.length_a   1.000
_cell.length_b   1.000
_cell.length_c   1.000
_cell.angle_alpha   90.00
_cell.angle_beta   90.00
_cell.angle_gamma   90.00
#
_symmetry.space_group_name_H-M   'P 1'
#
loop_
_entity.id
_entity.type
_entity.pdbx_description
1 polymer ?
#
loop_
_entity_poly.entity_id
_entity_poly.type
_entity_poly.pdbx_seq_one_letter_code
_entity_poly.pdbx_strand_id
1 'polypeptide(L)'
;CDCGESVAEAESLGCKFDALSMAWLPEHCRDDALTAEFDTTGKGPNGTWLYYADTEHTIEVNVAEVAAMGDDSSKRVHMDKDWHQTHCLFYWLKLHRTRLNGKIIEPRSDTEAHIRHCGMVFREP
;
A
#
# COMPACT_ATOMS: atom_id res chain seq x y z
N CYS A 1 -1.78 13.85 -5.35
CA CYS A 1 -2.16 12.43 -5.45
C CYS A 1 -3.66 12.32 -5.32
N ASP A 2 -4.37 12.54 -6.42
CA ASP A 2 -5.83 12.51 -6.47
C ASP A 2 -6.22 11.53 -7.58
N CYS A 3 -7.20 10.68 -7.28
CA CYS A 3 -7.72 9.63 -8.14
C CYS A 3 -9.25 9.56 -8.08
N GLY A 4 -9.91 10.62 -7.62
CA GLY A 4 -11.36 10.65 -7.49
C GLY A 4 -11.90 9.86 -6.29
N GLU A 5 -13.20 9.58 -6.33
CA GLU A 5 -13.96 9.02 -5.20
C GLU A 5 -14.44 7.57 -5.44
N SER A 6 -14.11 6.99 -6.59
CA SER A 6 -14.44 5.60 -6.92
C SER A 6 -13.31 4.91 -7.68
N VAL A 7 -13.29 3.58 -7.66
CA VAL A 7 -12.39 2.74 -8.45
C VAL A 7 -12.55 3.05 -9.94
N ALA A 8 -13.78 3.16 -10.42
CA ALA A 8 -14.06 3.49 -11.82
C ALA A 8 -13.50 4.86 -12.23
N GLU A 9 -13.62 5.86 -11.35
CA GLU A 9 -13.02 7.18 -11.59
C GLU A 9 -11.49 7.12 -11.58
N ALA A 10 -10.90 6.42 -10.62
CA ALA A 10 -9.46 6.22 -10.53
C ALA A 10 -8.90 5.57 -11.80
N GLU A 11 -9.53 4.52 -12.30
CA GLU A 11 -9.18 3.87 -13.56
C GLU A 11 -9.31 4.84 -14.76
N SER A 12 -10.39 5.63 -14.80
CA SER A 12 -10.61 6.63 -15.86
C SER A 12 -9.55 7.74 -15.89
N LEU A 13 -9.00 8.07 -14.72
CA LEU A 13 -7.91 9.03 -14.54
C LEU A 13 -6.51 8.41 -14.76
N GLY A 14 -6.45 7.12 -15.10
CA GLY A 14 -5.20 6.40 -15.31
C GLY A 14 -4.43 6.10 -14.03
N CYS A 15 -5.08 6.18 -12.87
CA CYS A 15 -4.51 5.72 -11.62
C CYS A 15 -4.37 4.20 -11.62
N LYS A 16 -3.45 3.70 -10.79
CA LYS A 16 -3.30 2.27 -10.53
C LYS A 16 -3.32 2.01 -9.03
N PHE A 17 -3.87 0.86 -8.65
CA PHE A 17 -3.76 0.40 -7.28
C PHE A 17 -2.30 0.09 -6.96
N ASP A 18 -1.79 0.72 -5.90
CA ASP A 18 -0.44 0.54 -5.38
C ASP A 18 -0.52 -0.22 -4.05
N ALA A 19 -0.12 -1.49 -4.06
CA ALA A 19 -0.25 -2.39 -2.92
C ALA A 19 0.70 -2.02 -1.76
N LEU A 20 1.85 -1.40 -2.04
CA LEU A 20 2.70 -0.80 -1.00
C LEU A 20 1.93 0.29 -0.26
N SER A 21 1.27 1.18 -1.00
CA SER A 21 0.55 2.32 -0.44
C SER A 21 -0.85 1.97 0.03
N MET A 22 -1.41 0.81 -0.34
CA MET A 22 -2.81 0.42 -0.13
C MET A 22 -3.76 1.55 -0.59
N ALA A 23 -3.56 2.03 -1.82
CA ALA A 23 -4.34 3.12 -2.41
C ALA A 23 -4.28 3.12 -3.94
N TRP A 24 -5.32 3.67 -4.57
CA TRP A 24 -5.25 4.11 -5.96
C TRP A 24 -4.43 5.39 -6.06
N LEU A 25 -3.37 5.38 -6.87
CA LEU A 25 -2.43 6.51 -6.99
C LEU A 25 -2.19 6.89 -8.46
N PRO A 26 -2.03 8.20 -8.74
CA PRO A 26 -1.62 8.66 -10.06
C PRO A 26 -0.11 8.46 -10.24
N GLU A 27 0.36 8.53 -11.48
CA GLU A 27 1.75 8.21 -11.83
C GLU A 27 2.81 9.03 -11.06
N HIS A 28 2.54 10.30 -10.75
CA HIS A 28 3.48 11.17 -10.02
C HIS A 28 3.64 10.80 -8.53
N CYS A 29 2.80 9.91 -7.99
CA CYS A 29 2.83 9.45 -6.60
C CYS A 29 3.23 7.98 -6.44
N ARG A 30 3.50 7.31 -7.56
CA ARG A 30 3.77 5.88 -7.62
C ARG A 30 5.22 5.63 -8.00
N ASP A 31 5.89 4.79 -7.24
CA ASP A 31 7.21 4.25 -7.57
C ASP A 31 7.02 2.77 -7.95
N ASP A 32 6.58 2.54 -9.18
CA ASP A 32 6.20 1.21 -9.70
C ASP A 32 7.27 0.15 -9.46
N ALA A 33 8.54 0.52 -9.58
CA ALA A 33 9.65 -0.40 -9.39
C ALA A 33 9.80 -0.80 -7.91
N LEU A 34 9.61 0.14 -6.98
CA LEU A 34 9.65 -0.15 -5.56
C LEU A 34 8.42 -0.96 -5.11
N THR A 35 7.25 -0.68 -5.66
CA THR A 35 6.04 -1.45 -5.38
C THR A 35 6.14 -2.87 -5.94
N ALA A 36 6.69 -3.05 -7.13
CA ALA A 36 6.95 -4.39 -7.69
C ALA A 36 7.96 -5.18 -6.85
N GLU A 37 8.98 -4.52 -6.28
CA GLU A 37 9.88 -5.16 -5.32
C GLU A 37 9.11 -5.59 -4.06
N PHE A 38 8.33 -4.68 -3.47
CA PHE A 38 7.49 -4.96 -2.29
C PHE A 38 6.57 -6.17 -2.51
N ASP A 39 5.89 -6.23 -3.65
CA ASP A 39 4.94 -7.30 -4.00
C ASP A 39 5.56 -8.70 -4.13
N THR A 40 6.89 -8.80 -4.09
CA THR A 40 7.65 -10.06 -4.14
C THR A 40 8.37 -10.41 -2.83
N THR A 41 8.14 -9.63 -1.76
CA THR A 41 8.77 -9.82 -0.45
C THR A 41 7.87 -10.48 0.61
N GLY A 42 6.65 -10.83 0.24
CA GLY A 42 5.69 -11.51 1.11
C GLY A 42 5.94 -13.01 1.29
N LYS A 43 5.15 -13.62 2.18
CA LYS A 43 5.25 -15.04 2.54
C LYS A 43 4.36 -15.97 1.70
N GLY A 44 3.53 -15.41 0.83
CA GLY A 44 2.67 -16.16 -0.06
C GLY A 44 3.42 -16.80 -1.23
N PRO A 45 2.69 -17.54 -2.09
CA PRO A 45 3.28 -18.15 -3.28
C PRO A 45 4.02 -17.13 -4.14
N ASN A 46 5.25 -17.47 -4.58
CA ASN A 46 6.11 -16.58 -5.38
C ASN A 46 6.45 -15.23 -4.73
N GLY A 47 6.39 -15.14 -3.40
CA GLY A 47 6.71 -13.91 -2.67
C GLY A 47 5.55 -12.92 -2.59
N THR A 48 4.33 -13.31 -2.93
CA THR A 48 3.17 -12.41 -2.81
C THR A 48 2.79 -12.17 -1.35
N TRP A 49 2.12 -11.06 -1.09
CA TRP A 49 1.48 -10.83 0.20
C TRP A 49 0.17 -11.61 0.33
N LEU A 50 -0.17 -11.98 1.56
CA LEU A 50 -1.45 -12.58 1.92
C LEU A 50 -2.34 -11.48 2.52
N TYR A 51 -3.55 -11.35 1.99
CA TYR A 51 -4.55 -10.39 2.46
C TYR A 51 -5.81 -11.12 2.89
N TYR A 52 -6.49 -10.58 3.90
CA TYR A 52 -7.68 -11.21 4.46
C TYR A 52 -8.85 -10.21 4.58
N ALA A 53 -10.08 -10.70 4.40
CA ALA A 53 -11.29 -9.91 4.59
C ALA A 53 -11.76 -9.87 6.06
N ASP A 54 -11.15 -10.67 6.93
CA ASP A 54 -11.48 -10.84 8.35
C ASP A 54 -10.24 -10.74 9.26
N THR A 55 -10.47 -10.41 10.53
CA THR A 55 -9.38 -10.27 11.53
C THR A 55 -8.76 -11.60 11.95
N GLU A 56 -9.47 -12.70 11.74
CA GLU A 56 -9.10 -14.05 12.10
C GLU A 56 -8.22 -14.70 11.03
N HIS A 57 -7.98 -14.00 9.92
CA HIS A 57 -7.19 -14.45 8.77
C HIS A 57 -7.69 -15.78 8.19
N THR A 58 -9.01 -15.93 8.06
CA THR A 58 -9.65 -17.15 7.53
C THR A 58 -10.20 -16.98 6.12
N ILE A 59 -10.44 -15.74 5.68
CA ILE A 59 -10.99 -15.41 4.37
C ILE A 59 -9.93 -14.67 3.56
N GLU A 60 -9.09 -15.43 2.85
CA GLU A 60 -8.06 -14.86 1.97
C GLU A 60 -8.68 -14.15 0.76
N VAL A 61 -8.10 -13.01 0.39
CA VAL A 61 -8.45 -12.23 -0.79
C VAL A 61 -7.19 -11.88 -1.59
N ASN A 62 -7.32 -11.79 -2.91
CA ASN A 62 -6.21 -11.38 -3.77
C ASN A 62 -6.13 -9.85 -3.93
N VAL A 63 -5.02 -9.35 -4.47
CA VAL A 63 -4.79 -7.90 -4.63
C VAL A 63 -5.84 -7.20 -5.49
N ALA A 64 -6.42 -7.87 -6.49
CA ALA A 64 -7.48 -7.28 -7.32
C ALA A 64 -8.79 -7.15 -6.53
N GLU A 65 -9.10 -8.13 -5.68
CA GLU A 65 -10.23 -8.02 -4.74
C GLU A 65 -10.02 -6.89 -3.75
N VAL A 66 -8.81 -6.74 -3.20
CA VAL A 66 -8.46 -5.61 -2.32
C VAL A 66 -8.62 -4.27 -3.04
N ALA A 67 -8.13 -4.15 -4.28
CA ALA A 67 -8.25 -2.92 -5.06
C ALA A 67 -9.73 -2.54 -5.30
N ALA A 68 -10.59 -3.53 -5.55
CA ALA A 68 -12.03 -3.35 -5.74
C ALA A 68 -12.78 -2.99 -4.44
N MET A 69 -12.20 -3.21 -3.25
CA MET A 69 -12.79 -2.74 -1.99
C MET A 69 -12.76 -1.21 -1.86
N GLY A 70 -12.04 -0.49 -2.74
CA GLY A 70 -11.95 0.97 -2.73
C GLY A 70 -13.30 1.70 -2.82
N ASP A 71 -14.32 1.06 -3.41
CA ASP A 71 -15.68 1.61 -3.52
C ASP A 71 -16.55 1.39 -2.27
N ASP A 72 -16.09 0.59 -1.30
CA ASP A 72 -16.89 0.21 -0.13
C ASP A 72 -16.15 0.57 1.17
N SER A 73 -16.52 1.72 1.73
CA SER A 73 -15.94 2.21 2.98
C SER A 73 -16.26 1.35 4.22
N SER A 74 -17.12 0.35 4.11
CA SER A 74 -17.39 -0.63 5.18
C SER A 74 -16.41 -1.79 5.17
N LYS A 75 -15.78 -2.09 4.04
CA LYS A 75 -14.82 -3.19 3.90
C LYS A 75 -13.45 -2.83 4.48
N ARG A 76 -12.82 -3.80 5.12
CA ARG A 76 -11.45 -3.70 5.61
C ARG A 76 -10.65 -4.87 5.06
N VAL A 77 -9.37 -4.60 4.84
CA VAL A 77 -8.40 -5.62 4.50
C VAL A 77 -7.43 -5.76 5.67
N HIS A 78 -7.09 -7.00 5.98
CA HIS A 78 -6.24 -7.38 7.08
C HIS A 78 -4.96 -8.01 6.52
N MET A 79 -3.84 -7.69 7.13
CA MET A 79 -2.51 -8.18 6.77
C MET A 79 -1.80 -8.64 8.03
N ASP A 80 -0.81 -9.50 7.88
CA ASP A 80 0.01 -9.92 9.00
C ASP A 80 1.00 -8.82 9.43
N LYS A 81 1.64 -9.07 10.57
CA LYS A 81 2.63 -8.16 11.13
C LYS A 81 3.85 -7.96 10.23
N ASP A 82 4.21 -8.98 9.45
CA ASP A 82 5.38 -8.96 8.56
C ASP A 82 5.16 -8.01 7.38
N TRP A 83 3.95 -8.02 6.82
CA TRP A 83 3.50 -7.02 5.86
C TRP A 83 3.67 -5.62 6.42
N HIS A 84 3.19 -5.37 7.65
CA HIS A 84 3.21 -4.05 8.27
C HIS A 84 4.65 -3.57 8.51
N GLN A 85 5.52 -4.43 9.05
CA GLN A 85 6.94 -4.12 9.24
C GLN A 85 7.63 -3.81 7.90
N THR A 86 7.36 -4.60 6.88
CA THR A 86 7.96 -4.41 5.54
C THR A 86 7.45 -3.13 4.89
N HIS A 87 6.14 -2.86 4.96
CA HIS A 87 5.53 -1.60 4.50
C HIS A 87 6.22 -0.38 5.11
N CYS A 88 6.47 -0.39 6.42
CA CYS A 88 7.15 0.72 7.11
C CYS A 88 8.57 0.96 6.58
N LEU A 89 9.35 -0.12 6.34
CA LEU A 89 10.68 -0.02 5.75
C LEU A 89 10.61 0.51 4.30
N PHE A 90 9.69 -0.03 3.50
CA PHE A 90 9.54 0.37 2.10
C PHE A 90 9.05 1.80 1.94
N TYR A 91 8.23 2.32 2.86
CA TYR A 91 7.87 3.74 2.86
C TYR A 91 9.06 4.65 3.11
N TRP A 92 10.00 4.23 3.96
CA TRP A 92 11.25 4.97 4.12
C TRP A 92 12.09 4.94 2.84
N LEU A 93 12.16 3.79 2.15
CA LEU A 93 12.80 3.70 0.84
C LEU A 93 12.12 4.61 -0.20
N LYS A 94 10.77 4.63 -0.23
CA LYS A 94 9.98 5.52 -1.10
C LYS A 94 10.34 6.97 -0.82
N LEU A 95 10.36 7.39 0.45
CA LEU A 95 10.71 8.75 0.87
C LEU A 95 12.15 9.15 0.51
N HIS A 96 13.07 8.19 0.51
CA HIS A 96 14.43 8.45 0.02
C HIS A 96 14.44 8.64 -1.51
N ARG A 97 13.76 7.76 -2.25
CA ARG A 97 13.76 7.73 -3.73
C ARG A 97 13.07 8.93 -4.36
N THR A 98 12.07 9.53 -3.71
CA THR A 98 11.39 10.76 -4.18
C THR A 98 12.35 11.92 -4.42
N ARG A 99 13.51 11.93 -3.74
CA ARG A 99 14.59 12.92 -3.94
C ARG A 99 15.30 12.79 -5.29
N LEU A 100 15.16 11.65 -5.96
CA LEU A 100 15.96 11.25 -7.12
C LEU A 100 15.10 10.97 -8.37
N ASN A 101 13.84 10.56 -8.20
CA ASN A 101 13.01 10.05 -9.29
C ASN A 101 11.85 10.97 -9.71
N GLY A 102 11.73 12.17 -9.12
CA GLY A 102 10.68 13.14 -9.44
C GLY A 102 9.27 12.74 -8.98
N LYS A 103 9.15 11.65 -8.21
CA LYS A 103 7.89 11.24 -7.56
C LYS A 103 7.72 11.96 -6.22
N ILE A 104 6.51 11.96 -5.69
CA ILE A 104 6.21 12.46 -4.35
C ILE A 104 5.63 11.35 -3.46
N ILE A 105 5.71 11.54 -2.14
CA ILE A 105 4.89 10.78 -1.20
C ILE A 105 3.48 11.36 -1.23
N GLU A 106 2.49 10.49 -1.22
CA GLU A 106 1.11 10.94 -1.16
C GLU A 106 0.80 11.70 0.14
N PRO A 107 0.05 12.82 0.09
CA PRO A 107 -0.14 13.69 1.25
C PRO A 107 -0.65 12.98 2.51
N ARG A 108 -1.43 11.90 2.37
CA ARG A 108 -1.92 11.11 3.51
C ARG A 108 -0.79 10.45 4.31
N SER A 109 0.33 10.12 3.65
CA SER A 109 1.47 9.40 4.22
C SER A 109 2.70 10.29 4.41
N ASP A 110 2.72 11.48 3.79
CA ASP A 110 3.80 12.47 3.91
C ASP A 110 3.65 13.32 5.19
N THR A 111 3.60 12.63 6.33
CA THR A 111 3.43 13.27 7.63
C THR A 111 4.40 12.68 8.66
N GLU A 112 4.82 13.51 9.62
CA GLU A 112 5.61 13.03 10.75
C GLU A 112 4.86 11.96 11.56
N ALA A 113 3.53 12.07 11.65
CA ALA A 113 2.68 11.08 12.31
C ALA A 113 2.83 9.68 11.69
N HIS A 114 2.87 9.61 10.36
CA HIS A 114 3.07 8.34 9.65
C HIS A 114 4.46 7.76 9.90
N ILE A 115 5.52 8.59 9.94
CA ILE A 115 6.88 8.15 10.27
C ILE A 115 6.96 7.64 11.72
N ARG A 116 6.31 8.32 12.67
CA ARG A 116 6.26 7.90 14.08
C ARG A 116 5.51 6.57 14.23
N HIS A 117 4.40 6.40 13.52
CA HIS A 117 3.68 5.12 13.44
C HIS A 117 4.57 3.99 12.95
N CYS A 118 5.31 4.21 11.86
CA CYS A 118 6.29 3.25 11.35
C CYS A 118 7.33 2.88 12.41
N GLY A 119 7.83 3.86 13.18
CA GLY A 119 8.77 3.61 14.28
C GLY A 119 8.18 2.76 15.42
N MET A 120 6.88 2.86 15.71
CA MET A 120 6.23 2.05 16.76
C MET A 120 6.14 0.58 16.37
N VAL A 121 5.85 0.29 15.10
CA VAL A 121 5.74 -1.08 14.56
C VAL A 121 7.01 -1.93 14.79
N PHE A 122 8.18 -1.29 14.84
CA PHE A 122 9.46 -1.97 15.15
C PHE A 122 9.79 -2.05 16.65
N ARG A 123 9.21 -1.16 17.46
CA ARG A 123 9.48 -1.08 18.91
C ARG A 123 8.54 -1.94 19.74
N GLU A 124 7.35 -2.22 19.22
CA GLU A 124 6.33 -3.05 19.84
C GLU A 124 6.03 -4.25 18.94
N PRO A 125 6.96 -5.23 18.87
CA PRO A 125 6.77 -6.44 18.07
C PRO A 125 5.68 -7.34 18.68
#